data_AF-A0A929BF37-F1
#
_entry.id   AF-A0A929BF37-F1
#
_cell.length_a   1.000
_cell.length_b   1.000
_cell.length_c   1.000
_cell.angle_alpha   90.00
_cell.angle_beta   90.00
_cell.angle_gamma   90.00
#
_symmetry.space_group_name_H-M   'P 1'
#
loop_
_entity.id
_entity.type
_entity.pdbx_description
1 polymer ?
#
loop_
_entity_poly.entity_id
_entity_poly.type
_entity_poly.pdbx_seq_one_letter_code
_entity_poly.pdbx_strand_id
1 'polypeptide(L)'
;MKKYSFLVYHQEYKPFLVDIQNIGVLDVIKKNVDLDENSQNKLSLINELTKAVKFLKLRQSNPETTDEKIDGLELFNSITEKQKKLEELNTQSEIINKEIEHVEPWGDFSLETIENLNKANFYVRFFVAEERKFSEEWAEKYNLLEINKYKSNAYFIIISKDNNEIDIDADEIKMPEKPVSEVLKNKQEVENKIQKINSQINEYSNKFIPVLTETLNNLKKEFEFDNVLLNTTHEADDKLMVLQGWVAVTKEEELKNYLDKKGAIYFVEDAKKEEKVPILLKNNKFSKLFEPIGKLFSMPSYQELDLTAYFAPFFMFFFGFCLGDTGYGIVILIAASLLKLKFKNKKDVKPILGLVQFLGIGTIIMGAVSGTLFGVSLGEVESIGKMKDLFLSNDQLLNFSMALGGVQIIFGIALRAINKIKQQGFIFAIPEFGWILMLFSIMDLALIKYMVPVSQIALYISIGMIVFFSNPKGNFFAAIGKGIWDLYGITGIFGDVLSYIRLFALGVSSSILGFVINSMALQAKGIPYIGYGIFILFLVLGHTGNILLSSLGSFVHPMRLTFVEFYKNAGFEGGGKEYKPFSNKIK
;
A
#
# COMPACT_ATOMS: atom_id res chain seq x y z
N MET A 1 14.21 25.51 -8.77
CA MET A 1 14.05 25.08 -10.18
C MET A 1 14.17 26.30 -11.07
N LYS A 2 14.59 26.13 -12.32
CA LYS A 2 14.54 27.18 -13.35
C LYS A 2 13.69 26.73 -14.51
N LYS A 3 12.94 27.65 -15.09
CA LYS A 3 12.11 27.43 -16.26
C LYS A 3 12.95 27.72 -17.50
N TYR A 4 13.04 26.73 -18.39
CA TYR A 4 13.68 26.87 -19.68
C TYR A 4 12.61 26.88 -20.77
N SER A 5 12.72 27.84 -21.68
CA SER A 5 11.94 27.87 -22.92
C SER A 5 12.92 27.78 -24.09
N PHE A 6 12.75 26.76 -24.93
CA PHE A 6 13.58 26.53 -26.11
C PHE A 6 12.82 26.95 -27.36
N LEU A 7 13.51 27.61 -28.29
CA LEU A 7 13.01 27.84 -29.65
C LEU A 7 13.88 27.06 -30.63
N VAL A 8 13.26 26.11 -31.32
CA VAL A 8 13.96 25.21 -32.23
C VAL A 8 13.21 25.18 -33.56
N TYR A 9 13.96 25.20 -34.65
CA TYR A 9 13.40 25.07 -35.99
C TYR A 9 12.81 23.65 -36.19
N HIS A 10 11.65 23.56 -36.83
CA HIS A 10 10.87 22.31 -36.91
C HIS A 10 11.65 21.11 -37.47
N GLN A 11 12.58 21.32 -38.42
CA GLN A 11 13.41 20.24 -38.98
C GLN A 11 14.43 19.67 -37.98
N GLU A 12 14.89 20.50 -37.04
CA GLU A 12 15.88 20.12 -36.03
C GLU A 12 15.25 19.67 -34.71
N TYR A 13 13.92 19.78 -34.60
CA TYR A 13 13.20 19.56 -33.35
C TYR A 13 13.28 18.12 -32.84
N LYS A 14 13.05 17.12 -33.72
CA LYS A 14 13.14 15.71 -33.35
C LYS A 14 14.55 15.32 -32.88
N PRO A 15 15.64 15.63 -33.61
CA PRO A 15 17.00 15.44 -33.11
C PRO A 15 17.25 16.13 -31.77
N PHE A 16 16.78 17.37 -31.61
CA PHE A 16 16.91 18.11 -30.36
C PHE A 16 16.23 17.40 -29.18
N LEU A 17 15.01 16.87 -29.36
CA LEU A 17 14.30 16.12 -28.32
C LEU A 17 15.05 14.85 -27.90
N VAL A 18 15.61 14.10 -28.86
CA VAL A 18 16.41 12.90 -28.57
C VAL A 18 17.63 13.25 -27.72
N ASP A 19 18.32 14.35 -28.04
CA ASP A 19 19.47 14.83 -27.27
C ASP A 19 19.07 15.25 -25.85
N ILE A 20 17.96 15.98 -25.69
CA ILE A 20 17.42 16.36 -24.37
C ILE A 20 17.03 15.11 -23.56
N GLN A 21 16.44 14.11 -24.20
CA GLN A 21 16.08 12.83 -23.58
C GLN A 21 17.32 12.04 -23.11
N ASN A 22 18.41 12.12 -23.87
CA ASN A 22 19.69 11.50 -23.49
C ASN A 22 20.31 12.19 -22.28
N ILE A 23 20.22 13.52 -22.21
CA ILE A 23 20.71 14.32 -21.07
C ILE A 23 19.85 14.04 -19.82
N GLY A 24 18.52 13.97 -19.96
CA GLY A 24 17.67 13.49 -18.87
C GLY A 24 17.45 14.48 -17.73
N VAL A 25 17.39 15.79 -18.02
CA VAL A 25 17.33 16.87 -17.01
C VAL A 25 16.15 17.82 -17.17
N LEU A 26 15.31 17.66 -18.19
CA LEU A 26 14.18 18.55 -18.44
C LEU A 26 12.87 17.89 -18.02
N ASP A 27 12.15 18.43 -17.04
CA ASP A 27 10.75 18.04 -16.77
C ASP A 27 9.82 18.93 -17.59
N VAL A 28 9.25 18.37 -18.65
CA VAL A 28 8.45 19.11 -19.63
C VAL A 28 7.14 19.60 -18.99
N ILE A 29 6.83 20.87 -19.22
CA ILE A 29 5.55 21.46 -18.83
C ILE A 29 4.48 20.91 -19.76
N LYS A 30 3.59 20.09 -19.20
CA LYS A 30 2.45 19.54 -19.92
C LYS A 30 1.31 20.55 -19.90
N LYS A 31 0.84 20.94 -21.08
CA LYS A 31 -0.44 21.60 -21.30
C LYS A 31 -1.54 20.54 -21.25
N ASN A 32 -2.75 20.89 -20.85
CA ASN A 32 -3.89 19.96 -20.82
C ASN A 32 -4.36 19.68 -22.27
N VAL A 33 -3.52 19.01 -23.04
CA VAL A 33 -3.82 18.56 -24.40
C VAL A 33 -4.38 17.16 -24.31
N ASP A 34 -5.52 16.93 -24.97
CA ASP A 34 -6.09 15.60 -25.07
C ASP A 34 -5.13 14.70 -25.85
N LEU A 35 -4.95 13.47 -25.35
CA LEU A 35 -4.13 12.48 -26.04
C LEU A 35 -4.79 12.10 -27.36
N ASP A 36 -4.01 12.03 -28.43
CA ASP A 36 -4.45 11.50 -29.71
C ASP A 36 -4.72 9.98 -29.61
N GLU A 37 -5.49 9.45 -30.57
CA GLU A 37 -5.91 8.04 -30.59
C GLU A 37 -4.72 7.08 -30.49
N ASN A 38 -3.60 7.40 -31.14
CA ASN A 38 -2.37 6.59 -31.08
C ASN A 38 -1.76 6.59 -29.66
N SER A 39 -1.64 7.74 -29.02
CA SER A 39 -1.13 7.80 -27.64
C SER A 39 -2.07 7.11 -26.65
N GLN A 40 -3.39 7.17 -26.86
CA GLN A 40 -4.35 6.44 -26.04
C GLN A 40 -4.18 4.92 -26.19
N ASN A 41 -4.03 4.43 -27.42
CA ASN A 41 -3.78 3.02 -27.71
C ASN A 41 -2.46 2.54 -27.10
N LYS A 42 -1.38 3.31 -27.23
CA LYS A 42 -0.10 3.02 -26.56
C LYS A 42 -0.23 2.97 -25.04
N LEU A 43 -0.98 3.90 -24.44
CA LEU A 43 -1.22 3.91 -22.99
C LEU A 43 -2.01 2.67 -22.55
N SER A 44 -3.02 2.24 -23.31
CA SER A 44 -3.75 1.00 -23.05
C SER A 44 -2.82 -0.21 -23.09
N LEU A 45 -2.02 -0.32 -24.16
CA LEU A 45 -1.05 -1.39 -24.33
C LEU A 45 -0.01 -1.44 -23.19
N ILE A 46 0.50 -0.27 -22.76
CA ILE A 46 1.39 -0.17 -21.59
C ILE A 46 0.72 -0.72 -20.32
N ASN A 47 -0.56 -0.40 -20.11
CA ASN A 47 -1.31 -0.87 -18.94
C ASN A 47 -1.53 -2.39 -18.98
N GLU A 48 -1.92 -2.94 -20.12
CA GLU A 48 -2.12 -4.37 -20.29
C GLU A 48 -0.82 -5.16 -20.16
N LEU A 49 0.26 -4.70 -20.80
CA LEU A 49 1.57 -5.33 -20.72
C LEU A 49 2.14 -5.24 -19.29
N THR A 50 1.87 -4.14 -18.57
CA THR A 50 2.20 -4.05 -17.13
C THR A 50 1.46 -5.10 -16.30
N LYS A 51 0.17 -5.34 -16.58
CA LYS A 51 -0.63 -6.38 -15.91
C LYS A 51 -0.08 -7.78 -16.23
N ALA A 52 0.23 -8.07 -17.50
CA ALA A 52 0.80 -9.35 -17.91
C ALA A 52 2.16 -9.62 -17.26
N VAL A 53 3.06 -8.63 -17.22
CA VAL A 53 4.36 -8.75 -16.53
C VAL A 53 4.16 -9.01 -15.03
N LYS A 54 3.21 -8.33 -14.38
CA LYS A 54 2.89 -8.56 -12.96
C LYS A 54 2.37 -9.98 -12.73
N PHE A 55 1.49 -10.47 -13.60
CA PHE A 55 0.97 -11.83 -13.56
C PHE A 55 2.08 -12.87 -13.69
N LEU A 56 2.99 -12.72 -14.65
CA LEU A 56 4.11 -13.64 -14.84
C LEU A 56 5.09 -13.61 -13.65
N LYS A 57 5.37 -12.43 -13.09
CA LYS A 57 6.24 -12.29 -11.90
C LYS A 57 5.70 -13.03 -10.68
N LEU A 58 4.39 -13.14 -10.52
CA LEU A 58 3.78 -13.90 -9.42
C LEU A 58 3.94 -15.42 -9.60
N ARG A 59 4.07 -15.89 -10.84
CA ARG A 59 4.25 -17.31 -11.20
C ARG A 59 5.71 -17.72 -11.43
N GLN A 60 6.63 -16.77 -11.35
CA GLN A 60 8.05 -17.02 -11.61
C GLN A 60 8.65 -17.87 -10.48
N SER A 61 9.26 -19.00 -10.82
CA SER A 61 9.95 -19.86 -9.87
C SER A 61 11.46 -19.72 -10.00
N ASN A 62 11.99 -19.88 -11.21
CA ASN A 62 13.41 -19.85 -11.52
C ASN A 62 13.67 -18.89 -12.70
N PRO A 63 14.24 -17.70 -12.46
CA PRO A 63 14.55 -16.77 -13.54
C PRO A 63 15.65 -17.33 -14.46
N GLU A 64 15.35 -17.43 -15.75
CA GLU A 64 16.29 -17.78 -16.82
C GLU A 64 16.55 -16.54 -17.70
N THR A 65 17.77 -16.41 -18.20
CA THR A 65 18.11 -15.38 -19.20
C THR A 65 18.11 -16.02 -20.57
N THR A 66 17.30 -15.48 -21.47
CA THR A 66 17.18 -15.94 -22.85
C THR A 66 17.76 -14.87 -23.78
N ASP A 67 18.69 -15.27 -24.66
CA ASP A 67 19.27 -14.40 -25.70
C ASP A 67 18.45 -14.40 -27.01
N GLU A 68 17.30 -15.07 -27.01
CA GLU A 68 16.40 -15.13 -28.15
C GLU A 68 15.81 -13.74 -28.46
N LYS A 69 16.10 -13.22 -29.65
CA LYS A 69 15.50 -11.99 -30.18
C LYS A 69 14.10 -12.29 -30.70
N ILE A 70 13.12 -12.28 -29.80
CA ILE A 70 11.70 -12.41 -30.10
C ILE A 70 11.05 -11.03 -30.00
N ASP A 71 10.08 -10.73 -30.86
CA ASP A 71 9.29 -9.51 -30.72
C ASP A 71 8.43 -9.59 -29.44
N GLY A 72 8.66 -8.66 -28.51
CA GLY A 72 7.94 -8.62 -27.26
C GLY A 72 6.45 -8.33 -27.41
N LEU A 73 6.00 -7.72 -28.52
CA LEU A 73 4.57 -7.52 -28.80
C LEU A 73 3.88 -8.81 -29.23
N GLU A 74 4.49 -9.59 -30.11
CA GLU A 74 3.99 -10.92 -30.49
C GLU A 74 3.93 -11.85 -29.28
N LEU A 75 4.98 -11.83 -28.47
CA LEU A 75 5.02 -12.58 -27.22
C LEU A 75 3.90 -12.16 -26.27
N PHE A 76 3.69 -10.85 -26.09
CA PHE A 76 2.59 -10.33 -25.27
C PHE A 76 1.23 -10.83 -25.77
N ASN A 77 0.97 -10.78 -27.08
CA ASN A 77 -0.27 -11.31 -27.66
C ASN A 77 -0.44 -12.80 -27.37
N SER A 78 0.62 -13.59 -27.53
CA SER A 78 0.59 -15.03 -27.25
C SER A 78 0.31 -15.35 -25.77
N ILE A 79 0.78 -14.50 -24.85
CA ILE A 79 0.50 -14.64 -23.41
C ILE A 79 -0.96 -14.33 -23.13
N THR A 80 -1.46 -13.23 -23.69
CA THR A 80 -2.85 -12.80 -23.53
C THR A 80 -3.83 -13.85 -24.09
N GLU A 81 -3.53 -14.44 -25.24
CA GLU A 81 -4.31 -15.56 -25.79
C GLU A 81 -4.31 -16.78 -24.88
N LYS A 82 -3.15 -17.16 -24.31
CA LYS A 82 -3.06 -18.27 -23.35
C LYS A 82 -3.81 -17.98 -22.06
N GLN A 83 -3.79 -16.74 -21.57
CA GLN A 83 -4.56 -16.32 -20.41
C GLN A 83 -6.06 -16.44 -20.67
N LYS A 84 -6.53 -15.91 -21.80
CA LYS A 84 -7.94 -16.03 -22.19
C LYS A 84 -8.37 -17.50 -22.31
N LYS A 85 -7.54 -18.33 -22.95
CA LYS A 85 -7.81 -19.77 -23.07
C LYS A 85 -7.82 -20.48 -21.72
N LEU A 86 -6.97 -20.06 -20.77
CA LEU A 86 -6.96 -20.60 -19.42
C LEU A 86 -8.26 -20.23 -18.67
N GLU A 87 -8.76 -19.01 -18.82
CA GLU A 87 -10.04 -18.57 -18.26
C GLU A 87 -11.21 -19.36 -18.86
N GLU A 88 -11.24 -19.54 -20.19
CA GLU A 88 -12.23 -20.37 -20.88
C GLU A 88 -12.22 -21.83 -20.38
N LEU A 89 -11.05 -22.44 -20.20
CA LEU A 89 -10.96 -23.80 -19.67
C LEU A 89 -11.35 -23.90 -18.20
N ASN A 90 -11.02 -22.91 -17.37
CA ASN A 90 -11.42 -22.90 -15.97
C ASN A 90 -12.95 -22.78 -15.83
N THR A 91 -13.58 -21.91 -16.61
CA THR A 91 -15.05 -21.80 -16.64
C THR A 91 -15.71 -23.10 -17.13
N GLN A 92 -15.15 -23.75 -18.16
CA GLN A 92 -15.58 -25.10 -18.57
C GLN A 92 -15.41 -26.12 -17.45
N SER A 93 -14.29 -26.11 -16.72
CA SER A 93 -14.05 -27.01 -15.60
C SER A 93 -15.05 -26.78 -14.45
N GLU A 94 -15.45 -25.54 -14.18
CA GLU A 94 -16.48 -25.24 -13.17
C GLU A 94 -17.86 -25.76 -13.59
N ILE A 95 -18.21 -25.62 -14.87
CA ILE A 95 -19.46 -26.18 -15.42
C ILE A 95 -19.46 -27.71 -15.30
N ILE A 96 -18.37 -28.37 -15.70
CA ILE A 96 -18.23 -29.82 -15.59
C ILE A 96 -18.26 -30.27 -14.12
N ASN A 97 -17.67 -29.52 -13.19
CA ASN A 97 -17.74 -29.83 -11.76
C ASN A 97 -19.17 -29.79 -11.23
N LYS A 98 -19.97 -28.80 -11.65
CA LYS A 98 -21.41 -28.76 -11.33
C LYS A 98 -22.15 -29.94 -11.94
N GLU A 99 -21.85 -30.30 -13.19
CA GLU A 99 -22.41 -31.48 -13.84
C GLU A 99 -22.07 -32.75 -13.06
N ILE A 100 -20.82 -32.93 -12.61
CA ILE A 100 -20.41 -34.06 -11.76
C ILE A 100 -21.21 -34.11 -10.47
N GLU A 101 -21.42 -33.00 -9.77
CA GLU A 101 -22.25 -33.00 -8.55
C GLU A 101 -23.69 -33.49 -8.81
N HIS A 102 -24.22 -33.26 -10.03
CA HIS A 102 -25.53 -33.73 -10.42
C HIS A 102 -25.56 -35.21 -10.84
N VAL A 103 -24.52 -35.70 -11.53
CA VAL A 103 -24.49 -37.08 -12.07
C VAL A 103 -23.87 -38.08 -11.08
N GLU A 104 -22.88 -37.67 -10.26
CA GLU A 104 -22.14 -38.52 -9.31
C GLU A 104 -23.04 -39.39 -8.41
N PRO A 105 -24.17 -38.89 -7.86
CA PRO A 105 -25.06 -39.72 -7.06
C PRO A 105 -25.71 -40.88 -7.82
N TRP A 106 -25.88 -40.75 -9.14
CA TRP A 106 -26.54 -41.75 -10.00
C TRP A 106 -25.62 -42.89 -10.44
N GLY A 107 -24.30 -42.74 -10.25
CA GLY A 107 -23.32 -43.74 -10.65
C GLY A 107 -23.21 -43.91 -12.17
N ASP A 108 -22.57 -45.00 -12.59
CA ASP A 108 -22.36 -45.31 -14.00
C ASP A 108 -23.53 -46.13 -14.55
N PHE A 109 -24.13 -45.70 -15.67
CA PHE A 109 -25.26 -46.38 -16.29
C PHE A 109 -25.14 -46.39 -17.81
N SER A 110 -25.73 -47.42 -18.45
CA SER A 110 -25.74 -47.53 -19.91
C SER A 110 -27.03 -46.95 -20.49
N LEU A 111 -26.89 -45.93 -21.35
CA LEU A 111 -28.01 -45.34 -22.10
C LEU A 111 -28.70 -46.38 -23.00
N GLU A 112 -27.95 -47.32 -23.58
CA GLU A 112 -28.50 -48.38 -24.43
C GLU A 112 -29.44 -49.30 -23.65
N THR A 113 -29.12 -49.60 -22.38
CA THR A 113 -29.98 -50.43 -21.53
C THR A 113 -31.27 -49.71 -21.19
N ILE A 114 -31.23 -48.41 -20.89
CA ILE A 114 -32.42 -47.59 -20.59
C ILE A 114 -33.30 -47.45 -21.84
N GLU A 115 -32.71 -47.25 -23.02
CA GLU A 115 -33.44 -47.22 -24.29
C GLU A 115 -34.10 -48.56 -24.61
N ASN A 116 -33.41 -49.68 -24.35
CA ASN A 116 -33.97 -51.02 -24.55
C ASN A 116 -35.12 -51.31 -23.58
N LEU A 117 -35.06 -50.82 -22.34
CA LEU A 117 -36.16 -50.88 -21.38
C LEU A 117 -37.36 -50.07 -21.86
N ASN A 118 -37.14 -48.85 -22.36
CA ASN A 118 -38.20 -48.03 -22.94
C ASN A 118 -38.85 -48.71 -24.16
N LYS A 119 -38.06 -49.36 -25.04
CA LYS A 119 -38.56 -50.15 -26.18
C LYS A 119 -39.37 -51.38 -25.74
N ALA A 120 -39.09 -51.92 -24.56
CA ALA A 120 -39.83 -53.02 -23.95
C ALA A 120 -41.05 -52.57 -23.12
N ASN A 121 -41.49 -51.30 -23.27
CA ASN A 121 -42.59 -50.68 -22.51
C ASN A 121 -42.32 -50.57 -20.99
N PHE A 122 -41.06 -50.40 -20.57
CA PHE A 122 -40.71 -50.05 -19.19
C PHE A 122 -40.16 -48.62 -19.14
N TYR A 123 -40.82 -47.74 -18.41
CA TYR A 123 -40.39 -46.35 -18.20
C TYR A 123 -39.54 -46.26 -16.94
N VAL A 124 -38.35 -45.66 -17.06
CA VAL A 124 -37.43 -45.41 -15.94
C VAL A 124 -37.52 -43.93 -15.55
N ARG A 125 -37.95 -43.65 -14.32
CA ARG A 125 -38.04 -42.28 -13.77
C ARG A 125 -37.09 -42.10 -12.59
N PHE A 126 -36.52 -40.91 -12.45
CA PHE A 126 -35.45 -40.58 -11.51
C PHE A 126 -35.98 -39.66 -10.42
N PHE A 127 -35.82 -40.04 -9.15
CA PHE A 127 -36.34 -39.30 -8.00
C PHE A 127 -35.26 -39.02 -6.96
N VAL A 128 -35.38 -37.85 -6.33
CA VAL A 128 -34.54 -37.43 -5.20
C VAL A 128 -35.44 -37.09 -4.02
N ALA A 129 -35.17 -37.65 -2.85
CA ALA A 129 -35.86 -37.32 -1.61
C ALA A 129 -34.86 -37.04 -0.49
N GLU A 130 -35.24 -36.23 0.49
CA GLU A 130 -34.48 -36.13 1.73
C GLU A 130 -34.43 -37.50 2.42
N GLU A 131 -33.28 -37.92 2.94
CA GLU A 131 -33.12 -39.25 3.53
C GLU A 131 -34.11 -39.51 4.68
N ARG A 132 -34.54 -38.47 5.40
CA ARG A 132 -35.53 -38.56 6.48
C ARG A 132 -36.96 -38.85 5.99
N LYS A 133 -37.26 -38.48 4.75
CA LYS A 133 -38.57 -38.67 4.12
C LYS A 133 -38.65 -39.99 3.34
N PHE A 134 -37.51 -40.62 3.07
CA PHE A 134 -37.46 -41.90 2.38
C PHE A 134 -38.15 -42.99 3.20
N SER A 135 -39.24 -43.56 2.66
CA SER A 135 -40.03 -44.61 3.31
C SER A 135 -39.85 -45.96 2.60
N GLU A 136 -39.65 -47.03 3.39
CA GLU A 136 -39.59 -48.41 2.87
C GLU A 136 -40.92 -48.85 2.22
N GLU A 137 -42.05 -48.23 2.58
CA GLU A 137 -43.36 -48.49 1.96
C GLU A 137 -43.41 -48.15 0.46
N TRP A 138 -42.57 -47.21 0.00
CA TRP A 138 -42.47 -46.88 -1.43
C TRP A 138 -41.82 -48.00 -2.24
N ALA A 139 -40.90 -48.75 -1.63
CA ALA A 139 -40.24 -49.87 -2.28
C ALA A 139 -41.17 -51.05 -2.53
N GLU A 140 -42.12 -51.29 -1.62
CA GLU A 140 -43.13 -52.34 -1.78
C GLU A 140 -44.22 -51.99 -2.80
N LYS A 141 -44.57 -50.70 -2.91
CA LYS A 141 -45.67 -50.23 -3.78
C LYS A 141 -45.24 -49.95 -5.22
N TYR A 142 -44.01 -49.47 -5.44
CA TYR A 142 -43.56 -48.97 -6.72
C TYR A 142 -42.14 -49.46 -7.08
N ASN A 143 -41.91 -50.78 -7.23
CA ASN A 143 -40.67 -51.40 -7.76
C ASN A 143 -39.42 -50.47 -7.73
N LEU A 144 -39.05 -50.03 -6.53
CA LEU A 144 -38.10 -48.93 -6.33
C LEU A 144 -36.72 -49.54 -6.21
N LEU A 145 -35.75 -48.95 -6.91
CA LEU A 145 -34.34 -49.31 -6.76
C LEU A 145 -33.59 -48.10 -6.21
N GLU A 146 -33.10 -48.22 -4.97
CA GLU A 146 -32.20 -47.26 -4.36
C GLU A 146 -30.84 -47.34 -5.07
N ILE A 147 -30.36 -46.22 -5.58
CA ILE A 147 -29.08 -46.13 -6.30
C ILE A 147 -27.98 -45.70 -5.33
N ASN A 148 -28.20 -44.62 -4.59
CA ASN A 148 -27.20 -44.09 -3.68
C ASN A 148 -27.79 -43.12 -2.64
N LYS A 149 -27.03 -42.90 -1.56
CA LYS A 149 -27.30 -41.87 -0.55
C LYS A 149 -26.14 -40.88 -0.52
N TYR A 150 -26.41 -39.61 -0.80
CA TYR A 150 -25.38 -38.59 -0.92
C TYR A 150 -25.85 -37.25 -0.33
N LYS A 151 -25.01 -36.61 0.50
CA LYS A 151 -25.27 -35.31 1.17
C LYS A 151 -26.69 -35.19 1.78
N SER A 152 -27.14 -36.22 2.52
CA SER A 152 -28.45 -36.29 3.19
C SER A 152 -29.69 -36.47 2.28
N ASN A 153 -29.48 -36.77 1.00
CA ASN A 153 -30.53 -37.11 0.05
C ASN A 153 -30.39 -38.58 -0.39
N ALA A 154 -31.53 -39.25 -0.59
CA ALA A 154 -31.63 -40.57 -1.19
C ALA A 154 -31.99 -40.44 -2.68
N TYR A 155 -31.20 -41.08 -3.53
CA TYR A 155 -31.35 -41.11 -4.99
C TYR A 155 -31.84 -42.50 -5.41
N PHE A 156 -32.98 -42.56 -6.09
CA PHE A 156 -33.60 -43.82 -6.47
C PHE A 156 -34.33 -43.72 -7.82
N ILE A 157 -34.53 -44.86 -8.46
CA ILE A 157 -35.30 -44.98 -9.70
C ILE A 157 -36.55 -45.83 -9.47
N ILE A 158 -37.60 -45.50 -10.20
CA ILE A 158 -38.83 -46.30 -10.27
C ILE A 158 -39.00 -46.78 -11.70
N ILE A 159 -39.24 -48.08 -11.86
CA ILE A 159 -39.46 -48.73 -13.15
C ILE A 159 -40.91 -49.19 -13.24
N SER A 160 -41.71 -48.57 -14.12
CA SER A 160 -43.13 -48.91 -14.31
C SER A 160 -43.45 -49.29 -15.76
N LYS A 161 -44.47 -50.14 -15.96
CA LYS A 161 -45.01 -50.44 -17.30
C LYS A 161 -46.04 -49.43 -17.79
N ASP A 162 -46.68 -48.73 -16.85
CA ASP A 162 -47.70 -47.72 -17.13
C ASP A 162 -47.16 -46.33 -16.80
N ASN A 163 -47.47 -45.35 -17.64
CA ASN A 163 -47.01 -43.96 -17.49
C ASN A 163 -47.84 -43.16 -16.46
N ASN A 164 -48.40 -43.83 -15.45
CA ASN A 164 -49.25 -43.20 -14.44
C ASN A 164 -48.46 -42.21 -13.58
N GLU A 165 -49.14 -41.19 -13.04
CA GLU A 165 -48.55 -40.27 -12.07
C GLU A 165 -48.20 -41.02 -10.77
N ILE A 166 -46.96 -40.87 -10.32
CA ILE A 166 -46.47 -41.47 -9.09
C ILE A 166 -46.59 -40.41 -8.00
N ASP A 167 -47.55 -40.58 -7.10
CA ASP A 167 -47.79 -39.69 -5.96
C ASP A 167 -46.88 -40.09 -4.78
N ILE A 168 -45.67 -39.53 -4.76
CA ILE A 168 -44.67 -39.66 -3.68
C ILE A 168 -44.12 -38.27 -3.32
N ASP A 169 -43.78 -38.05 -2.04
CA ASP A 169 -43.15 -36.81 -1.55
C ASP A 169 -41.64 -36.81 -1.90
N ALA A 170 -41.34 -36.83 -3.20
CA ALA A 170 -39.99 -36.82 -3.77
C ALA A 170 -39.98 -35.99 -5.06
N ASP A 171 -38.86 -35.31 -5.32
CA ASP A 171 -38.69 -34.48 -6.52
C ASP A 171 -38.30 -35.36 -7.70
N GLU A 172 -39.10 -35.34 -8.77
CA GLU A 172 -38.75 -35.98 -10.05
C GLU A 172 -37.71 -35.13 -10.78
N ILE A 173 -36.56 -35.74 -11.09
CA ILE A 173 -35.51 -35.08 -11.86
C ILE A 173 -35.42 -35.67 -13.27
N LYS A 174 -34.92 -34.86 -14.20
CA LYS A 174 -34.60 -35.35 -15.54
C LYS A 174 -33.39 -36.28 -15.47
N MET A 175 -33.47 -37.39 -16.22
CA MET A 175 -32.36 -38.32 -16.40
C MET A 175 -31.11 -37.55 -16.86
N PRO A 176 -29.94 -37.78 -16.25
CA PRO A 176 -28.69 -37.25 -16.76
C PRO A 176 -28.42 -37.70 -18.20
N GLU A 177 -28.01 -36.77 -19.06
CA GLU A 177 -27.77 -37.07 -20.49
C GLU A 177 -26.50 -37.91 -20.73
N LYS A 178 -25.57 -37.91 -19.78
CA LYS A 178 -24.27 -38.59 -19.88
C LYS A 178 -23.97 -39.39 -18.62
N PRO A 179 -23.28 -40.54 -18.74
CA PRO A 179 -22.83 -41.31 -17.60
C PRO A 179 -21.69 -40.61 -16.86
N VAL A 180 -21.57 -40.88 -15.55
CA VAL A 180 -20.53 -40.28 -14.68
C VAL A 180 -19.12 -40.53 -15.24
N SER A 181 -18.88 -41.72 -15.80
CA SER A 181 -17.58 -42.10 -16.39
C SER A 181 -17.16 -41.18 -17.54
N GLU A 182 -18.10 -40.78 -18.40
CA GLU A 182 -17.83 -39.88 -19.53
C GLU A 182 -17.61 -38.43 -19.06
N VAL A 183 -18.39 -37.95 -18.10
CA VAL A 183 -18.22 -36.61 -17.51
C VAL A 183 -16.88 -36.50 -16.76
N LEU A 184 -16.49 -37.54 -16.01
CA LEU A 184 -15.18 -37.62 -15.36
C LEU A 184 -14.03 -37.65 -16.36
N LYS A 185 -14.18 -38.35 -17.49
CA LYS A 185 -13.19 -38.34 -18.58
C LYS A 185 -13.06 -36.94 -19.19
N ASN A 186 -14.17 -36.25 -19.45
CA ASN A 186 -14.17 -34.87 -19.93
C ASN A 186 -13.47 -33.91 -18.95
N LYS A 187 -13.71 -34.08 -17.64
CA LYS A 187 -12.99 -33.35 -16.60
C LYS A 187 -11.49 -33.58 -16.68
N GLN A 188 -11.04 -34.83 -16.76
CA GLN A 188 -9.62 -35.16 -16.88
C GLN A 188 -9.00 -34.55 -18.15
N GLU A 189 -9.70 -34.56 -19.28
CA GLU A 189 -9.23 -33.93 -20.52
C GLU A 189 -9.07 -32.41 -20.39
N VAL A 190 -10.03 -31.74 -19.74
CA VAL A 190 -9.96 -30.29 -19.47
C VAL A 190 -8.85 -29.97 -18.47
N GLU A 191 -8.73 -30.74 -17.39
CA GLU A 191 -7.65 -30.59 -16.40
C GLU A 191 -6.27 -30.78 -17.02
N ASN A 192 -6.10 -31.78 -17.90
CA ASN A 192 -4.85 -31.99 -18.65
C ASN A 192 -4.54 -30.79 -19.57
N LYS A 193 -5.54 -30.22 -20.24
CA LYS A 193 -5.37 -28.99 -21.05
C LYS A 193 -4.97 -27.79 -20.18
N ILE A 194 -5.59 -27.63 -19.01
CA ILE A 194 -5.25 -26.57 -18.04
C ILE A 194 -3.81 -26.73 -17.55
N GLN A 195 -3.40 -27.94 -17.19
CA GLN A 195 -2.02 -28.23 -16.77
C GLN A 195 -1.00 -27.90 -17.86
N LYS A 196 -1.29 -28.29 -19.11
CA LYS A 196 -0.43 -27.99 -20.27
C LYS A 196 -0.30 -26.47 -20.53
N ILE A 197 -1.38 -25.71 -20.40
CA ILE A 197 -1.32 -24.25 -20.57
C ILE A 197 -0.55 -23.61 -19.41
N ASN A 198 -0.79 -24.07 -18.17
CA ASN A 198 -0.07 -23.57 -17.01
C ASN A 198 1.44 -23.85 -17.11
N SER A 199 1.85 -25.02 -17.60
CA SER A 199 3.27 -25.33 -17.81
C SER A 199 3.90 -24.40 -18.84
N GLN A 200 3.20 -24.11 -19.96
CA GLN A 200 3.65 -23.13 -20.96
C GLN A 200 3.77 -21.72 -20.40
N ILE A 201 2.79 -21.27 -19.60
CA ILE A 201 2.84 -19.96 -18.94
C ILE A 201 4.01 -19.87 -17.96
N ASN A 202 4.29 -20.96 -17.23
CA ASN A 202 5.42 -21.01 -16.30
C ASN A 202 6.77 -21.02 -17.03
N GLU A 203 6.85 -21.64 -18.19
CA GLU A 203 8.04 -21.53 -19.04
C GLU A 203 8.26 -20.08 -19.49
N TYR A 204 7.18 -19.41 -19.92
CA TYR A 204 7.25 -18.02 -20.37
C TYR A 204 7.60 -17.05 -19.22
N SER A 205 7.10 -17.31 -18.00
CA SER A 205 7.41 -16.51 -16.82
C SER A 205 8.89 -16.62 -16.41
N ASN A 206 9.51 -17.77 -16.64
CA ASN A 206 10.92 -17.97 -16.32
C ASN A 206 11.85 -17.32 -17.36
N LYS A 207 11.52 -17.42 -18.65
CA LYS A 207 12.39 -17.01 -19.77
C LYS A 207 12.19 -15.56 -20.25
N PHE A 208 10.95 -15.10 -20.39
CA PHE A 208 10.66 -13.91 -21.22
C PHE A 208 10.26 -12.64 -20.45
N ILE A 209 10.26 -12.66 -19.12
CA ILE A 209 10.05 -11.44 -18.31
C ILE A 209 11.04 -10.31 -18.66
N PRO A 210 12.35 -10.56 -18.91
CA PRO A 210 13.27 -9.51 -19.30
C PRO A 210 12.88 -8.84 -20.62
N VAL A 211 12.54 -9.63 -21.64
CA VAL A 211 12.13 -9.16 -22.98
C VAL A 211 10.87 -8.30 -22.87
N LEU A 212 9.83 -8.78 -22.17
CA LEU A 212 8.60 -8.00 -21.96
C LEU A 212 8.84 -6.72 -21.17
N THR A 213 9.74 -6.76 -20.18
CA THR A 213 10.10 -5.57 -19.40
C THR A 213 10.84 -4.55 -20.27
N GLU A 214 11.69 -5.00 -21.20
CA GLU A 214 12.36 -4.13 -22.17
C GLU A 214 11.35 -3.53 -23.17
N THR A 215 10.44 -4.32 -23.72
CA THR A 215 9.35 -3.83 -24.59
C THR A 215 8.47 -2.82 -23.86
N LEU A 216 8.07 -3.11 -22.62
CA LEU A 216 7.32 -2.17 -21.77
C LEU A 216 8.06 -0.84 -21.63
N ASN A 217 9.37 -0.92 -21.38
CA ASN A 217 10.23 0.24 -21.18
C ASN A 217 10.36 1.05 -22.47
N ASN A 218 10.52 0.40 -23.62
CA ASN A 218 10.59 1.07 -24.91
C ASN A 218 9.26 1.76 -25.26
N LEU A 219 8.11 1.07 -25.08
CA LEU A 219 6.79 1.67 -25.26
C LEU A 219 6.57 2.89 -24.35
N LYS A 220 7.00 2.82 -23.08
CA LYS A 220 6.94 3.97 -22.16
C LYS A 220 7.78 5.15 -22.63
N LYS A 221 9.00 4.90 -23.14
CA LYS A 221 9.88 5.96 -23.68
C LYS A 221 9.26 6.60 -24.91
N GLU A 222 8.72 5.81 -25.82
CA GLU A 222 8.01 6.31 -27.00
C GLU A 222 6.79 7.13 -26.61
N PHE A 223 5.96 6.62 -25.70
CA PHE A 223 4.80 7.36 -25.21
C PHE A 223 5.20 8.69 -24.55
N GLU A 224 6.26 8.72 -23.75
CA GLU A 224 6.77 9.98 -23.20
C GLU A 224 7.26 10.93 -24.29
N PHE A 225 7.94 10.42 -25.31
CA PHE A 225 8.39 11.22 -26.45
C PHE A 225 7.21 11.82 -27.23
N ASP A 226 6.22 11.00 -27.57
CA ASP A 226 4.99 11.42 -28.26
C ASP A 226 4.21 12.44 -27.42
N ASN A 227 4.12 12.22 -26.11
CA ASN A 227 3.49 13.15 -25.18
C ASN A 227 4.22 14.50 -25.13
N VAL A 228 5.56 14.51 -25.16
CA VAL A 228 6.33 15.77 -25.25
C VAL A 228 6.04 16.49 -26.57
N LEU A 229 5.97 15.76 -27.68
CA LEU A 229 5.64 16.32 -28.99
C LEU A 229 4.25 16.98 -28.98
N LEU A 230 3.23 16.31 -28.44
CA LEU A 230 1.87 16.86 -28.29
C LEU A 230 1.81 18.12 -27.42
N ASN A 231 2.72 18.24 -26.45
CA ASN A 231 2.81 19.39 -25.54
C ASN A 231 3.68 20.53 -26.09
N THR A 232 4.21 20.39 -27.31
CA THR A 232 5.00 21.40 -28.00
C THR A 232 4.09 22.49 -28.55
N THR A 233 4.51 23.74 -28.44
CA THR A 233 3.75 24.86 -29.03
C THR A 233 4.31 25.14 -30.40
N HIS A 234 3.42 25.20 -31.39
CA HIS A 234 3.76 25.49 -32.77
C HIS A 234 3.54 26.98 -33.04
N GLU A 235 4.57 27.67 -33.50
CA GLU A 235 4.57 29.11 -33.78
C GLU A 235 5.13 29.40 -35.18
N ALA A 236 4.82 30.58 -35.72
CA ALA A 236 5.26 31.03 -37.05
C ALA A 236 4.97 30.02 -38.18
N ASP A 237 3.69 29.68 -38.36
CA ASP A 237 3.20 28.73 -39.37
C ASP A 237 3.93 27.36 -39.31
N ASP A 238 3.97 26.75 -38.12
CA ASP A 238 4.62 25.45 -37.84
C ASP A 238 6.14 25.40 -38.07
N LYS A 239 6.80 26.54 -38.29
CA LYS A 239 8.25 26.58 -38.50
C LYS A 239 9.05 26.59 -37.20
N LEU A 240 8.46 27.11 -36.12
CA LEU A 240 9.10 27.21 -34.82
C LEU A 240 8.39 26.33 -33.80
N MET A 241 9.17 25.47 -33.15
CA MET A 241 8.73 24.58 -32.08
C MET A 241 9.20 25.15 -30.74
N VAL A 242 8.25 25.47 -29.86
CA VAL A 242 8.51 26.01 -28.53
C VAL A 242 8.25 24.95 -27.48
N LEU A 243 9.33 24.56 -26.77
CA LEU A 243 9.28 23.61 -25.66
C LEU A 243 9.57 24.34 -24.36
N GLN A 244 8.72 24.13 -23.35
CA GLN A 244 8.93 24.68 -22.01
C GLN A 244 9.10 23.55 -20.99
N GLY A 245 10.04 23.71 -20.08
CA GLY A 245 10.28 22.71 -19.04
C GLY A 245 11.07 23.25 -17.85
N TRP A 246 11.07 22.47 -16.78
CA TRP A 246 11.76 22.78 -15.56
C TRP A 246 13.07 22.00 -15.45
N VAL A 247 14.11 22.68 -14.98
CA VAL A 247 15.43 22.09 -14.76
C VAL A 247 15.85 22.34 -13.32
N ALA A 248 16.40 21.31 -12.68
CA ALA A 248 17.00 21.43 -11.36
C ALA A 248 18.29 22.25 -11.44
N VAL A 249 18.45 23.22 -10.54
CA VAL A 249 19.63 24.11 -10.49
C VAL A 249 20.93 23.31 -10.37
N THR A 250 20.90 22.17 -9.68
CA THR A 250 22.04 21.25 -9.52
C THR A 250 22.48 20.57 -10.83
N LYS A 251 21.65 20.58 -11.87
CA LYS A 251 21.90 19.95 -13.17
C LYS A 251 21.90 20.97 -14.32
N GLU A 252 21.90 22.25 -13.99
CA GLU A 252 21.81 23.33 -14.97
C GLU A 252 23.04 23.39 -15.89
N GLU A 253 24.23 23.14 -15.35
CA GLU A 253 25.49 23.19 -16.09
C GLU A 253 25.55 22.15 -17.22
N GLU A 254 25.02 20.95 -16.98
CA GLU A 254 24.99 19.87 -17.97
C GLU A 254 24.16 20.28 -19.20
N LEU A 255 23.01 20.91 -18.97
CA LEU A 255 22.15 21.40 -20.04
C LEU A 255 22.75 22.60 -20.77
N LYS A 256 23.30 23.58 -20.04
CA LYS A 256 23.93 24.77 -20.63
C LYS A 256 25.08 24.41 -21.56
N ASN A 257 25.97 23.52 -21.12
CA ASN A 257 27.09 23.04 -21.92
C ASN A 257 26.64 22.38 -23.24
N TYR A 258 25.47 21.74 -23.25
CA TYR A 258 24.90 21.18 -24.47
C TYR A 258 24.30 22.26 -25.38
N LEU A 259 23.51 23.18 -24.82
CA LEU A 259 22.86 24.26 -25.57
C LEU A 259 23.88 25.18 -26.24
N ASP A 260 24.94 25.53 -25.53
CA ASP A 260 26.02 26.40 -26.03
C ASP A 260 26.79 25.73 -27.18
N LYS A 261 26.97 24.40 -27.14
CA LYS A 261 27.61 23.65 -28.23
C LYS A 261 26.75 23.56 -29.49
N LYS A 262 25.43 23.44 -29.33
CA LYS A 262 24.50 23.40 -30.47
C LYS A 262 24.14 24.77 -31.03
N GLY A 263 24.37 25.85 -30.27
CA GLY A 263 23.90 27.18 -30.64
C GLY A 263 22.36 27.32 -30.58
N ALA A 264 21.70 26.54 -29.73
CA ALA A 264 20.24 26.59 -29.59
C ALA A 264 19.81 27.87 -28.85
N ILE A 265 18.70 28.49 -29.30
CA ILE A 265 18.15 29.67 -28.64
C ILE A 265 17.30 29.21 -27.45
N TYR A 266 17.63 29.70 -26.25
CA TYR A 266 16.89 29.40 -25.03
C TYR A 266 16.72 30.64 -24.14
N PHE A 267 15.60 30.66 -23.43
CA PHE A 267 15.30 31.65 -22.39
C PHE A 267 15.22 30.97 -21.03
N VAL A 268 15.78 31.61 -20.01
CA VAL A 268 15.79 31.11 -18.64
C VAL A 268 15.05 32.09 -17.74
N GLU A 269 14.04 31.58 -17.03
CA GLU A 269 13.28 32.34 -16.04
C GLU A 269 13.35 31.66 -14.67
N ASP A 270 13.37 32.46 -13.61
CA ASP A 270 13.20 31.95 -12.26
C ASP A 270 11.74 31.58 -11.98
N ALA A 271 11.56 30.54 -11.18
CA ALA A 271 10.24 30.02 -10.85
C ALA A 271 9.36 31.06 -10.13
N LYS A 272 8.16 31.33 -10.66
CA LYS A 272 7.20 32.24 -10.02
C LYS A 272 6.32 31.51 -9.01
N LYS A 273 5.76 32.27 -8.05
CA LYS A 273 4.95 31.72 -6.95
C LYS A 273 3.67 31.02 -7.40
N GLU A 274 3.08 31.48 -8.50
CA GLU A 274 1.79 31.01 -9.02
C GLU A 274 1.93 29.82 -9.99
N GLU A 275 3.15 29.49 -10.39
CA GLU A 275 3.40 28.40 -11.33
C GLU A 275 3.43 27.04 -10.62
N LYS A 276 2.96 25.99 -11.30
CA LYS A 276 3.10 24.61 -10.83
C LYS A 276 4.52 24.11 -11.08
N VAL A 277 5.41 24.43 -10.14
CA VAL A 277 6.84 24.06 -10.20
C VAL A 277 7.03 22.64 -9.66
N PRO A 278 7.75 21.75 -10.36
CA PRO A 278 8.07 20.44 -9.85
C PRO A 278 9.12 20.50 -8.74
N ILE A 279 9.10 19.52 -7.84
CA ILE A 279 9.98 19.46 -6.68
C ILE A 279 10.96 18.29 -6.77
N LEU A 280 12.19 18.56 -6.35
CA LEU A 280 13.24 17.55 -6.18
C LEU A 280 13.75 17.63 -4.75
N LEU A 281 13.43 16.63 -3.94
CA LEU A 281 13.85 16.58 -2.54
C LEU A 281 15.36 16.36 -2.45
N LYS A 282 16.00 17.09 -1.53
CA LYS A 282 17.43 16.95 -1.21
C LYS A 282 17.57 16.67 0.28
N ASN A 283 17.43 15.40 0.65
CA ASN A 283 17.54 14.95 2.03
C ASN A 283 18.88 14.27 2.33
N ASN A 284 19.26 14.28 3.60
CA ASN A 284 20.42 13.52 4.09
C ASN A 284 20.13 12.01 4.07
N LYS A 285 21.14 11.17 4.34
CA LYS A 285 21.01 9.71 4.28
C LYS A 285 19.94 9.14 5.22
N PHE A 286 19.71 9.77 6.37
CA PHE A 286 18.72 9.34 7.35
C PHE A 286 17.30 9.72 6.92
N SER A 287 17.06 11.01 6.69
CA SER A 287 15.75 11.56 6.28
C SER A 287 15.27 10.96 4.96
N LYS A 288 16.19 10.60 4.05
CA LYS A 288 15.86 9.93 2.79
C LYS A 288 15.13 8.58 3.00
N LEU A 289 15.38 7.88 4.10
CA LEU A 289 14.70 6.62 4.41
C LEU A 289 13.22 6.83 4.73
N PHE A 290 12.83 8.04 5.16
CA PHE A 290 11.47 8.42 5.52
C PHE A 290 10.72 9.11 4.38
N GLU A 291 11.37 9.42 3.26
CA GLU A 291 10.71 9.97 2.06
C GLU A 291 9.52 9.14 1.58
N PRO A 292 9.58 7.79 1.54
CA PRO A 292 8.43 6.99 1.14
C PRO A 292 7.20 7.23 2.03
N ILE A 293 7.42 7.46 3.33
CA ILE A 293 6.32 7.78 4.27
C ILE A 293 5.74 9.14 3.93
N GLY A 294 6.58 10.17 3.76
CA GLY A 294 6.10 11.51 3.37
C GLY A 294 5.31 11.50 2.04
N LYS A 295 5.77 10.72 1.06
CA LYS A 295 5.12 10.55 -0.25
C LYS A 295 3.73 9.90 -0.17
N LEU A 296 3.42 9.12 0.86
CA LEU A 296 2.09 8.51 1.04
C LEU A 296 1.00 9.55 1.33
N PHE A 297 1.37 10.71 1.88
CA PHE A 297 0.43 11.80 2.13
C PHE A 297 0.34 12.72 0.91
N SER A 298 1.34 13.58 0.73
CA SER A 298 1.51 14.41 -0.46
C SER A 298 2.90 15.03 -0.45
N MET A 299 3.33 15.46 -1.64
CA MET A 299 4.61 16.14 -1.83
C MET A 299 4.48 17.63 -1.42
N PRO A 300 5.51 18.23 -0.78
CA PRO A 300 5.47 19.64 -0.40
C PRO A 300 5.27 20.55 -1.61
N SER A 301 4.54 21.65 -1.44
CA SER A 301 4.52 22.71 -2.45
C SER A 301 5.92 23.31 -2.63
N TYR A 302 6.20 23.93 -3.79
CA TYR A 302 7.54 24.43 -4.12
C TYR A 302 8.07 25.48 -3.12
N GLN A 303 7.18 26.24 -2.48
CA GLN A 303 7.53 27.25 -1.47
C GLN A 303 7.54 26.69 -0.05
N GLU A 304 7.07 25.46 0.14
CA GLU A 304 6.99 24.84 1.45
C GLU A 304 8.31 24.19 1.84
N LEU A 305 8.52 24.17 3.14
CA LEU A 305 9.64 23.45 3.74
C LEU A 305 9.35 21.94 3.73
N ASP A 306 10.30 21.14 3.25
CA ASP A 306 10.23 19.68 3.33
C ASP A 306 10.27 19.24 4.80
N LEU A 307 9.13 18.72 5.29
CA LEU A 307 8.99 18.26 6.66
C LEU A 307 9.64 16.88 6.92
N THR A 308 10.11 16.19 5.89
CA THR A 308 10.64 14.81 6.00
C THR A 308 11.75 14.69 7.03
N ALA A 309 12.72 15.61 7.00
CA ALA A 309 13.83 15.59 7.94
C ALA A 309 13.41 15.88 9.39
N TYR A 310 12.29 16.57 9.57
CA TYR A 310 11.82 17.06 10.85
C TYR A 310 10.92 16.04 11.55
N PHE A 311 10.06 15.33 10.81
CA PHE A 311 9.23 14.29 11.42
C PHE A 311 9.96 12.96 11.59
N ALA A 312 11.00 12.67 10.78
CA ALA A 312 11.68 11.38 10.77
C ALA A 312 12.16 10.89 12.16
N PRO A 313 12.82 11.72 13.00
CA PRO A 313 13.20 11.30 14.35
C PRO A 313 12.00 11.00 15.24
N PHE A 314 10.97 11.86 15.22
CA PHE A 314 9.74 11.63 16.00
C PHE A 314 9.04 10.35 15.58
N PHE A 315 8.91 10.10 14.27
CA PHE A 315 8.31 8.87 13.76
C PHE A 315 9.05 7.62 14.24
N MET A 316 10.39 7.64 14.24
CA MET A 316 11.20 6.55 14.77
C MET A 316 10.89 6.27 16.25
N PHE A 317 10.81 7.32 17.08
CA PHE A 317 10.47 7.18 18.49
C PHE A 317 9.02 6.74 18.71
N PHE A 318 8.07 7.25 17.93
CA PHE A 318 6.65 6.91 18.06
C PHE A 318 6.37 5.47 17.67
N PHE A 319 6.98 5.01 16.58
CA PHE A 319 6.95 3.60 16.19
C PHE A 319 7.51 2.74 17.32
N GLY A 320 8.66 3.15 17.86
CA GLY A 320 9.31 2.44 18.96
C GLY A 320 8.44 2.35 20.20
N PHE A 321 7.81 3.46 20.58
CA PHE A 321 6.94 3.55 21.76
C PHE A 321 5.63 2.79 21.60
N CYS A 322 5.01 2.80 20.41
CA CYS A 322 3.82 2.00 20.13
C CYS A 322 4.09 0.50 20.19
N LEU A 323 5.26 0.04 19.76
CA LEU A 323 5.61 -1.37 19.82
C LEU A 323 6.04 -1.76 21.24
N GLY A 324 6.79 -0.87 21.90
CA GLY A 324 6.97 -0.84 23.36
C GLY A 324 7.74 -2.02 23.96
N ASP A 325 8.45 -2.81 23.14
CA ASP A 325 9.09 -4.07 23.54
C ASP A 325 10.49 -4.23 22.94
N THR A 326 11.51 -4.31 23.79
CA THR A 326 12.91 -4.43 23.37
C THR A 326 13.18 -5.74 22.62
N GLY A 327 12.56 -6.85 23.03
CA GLY A 327 12.72 -8.16 22.40
C GLY A 327 12.24 -8.14 20.96
N TYR A 328 11.07 -7.56 20.72
CA TYR A 328 10.53 -7.40 19.37
C TYR A 328 11.38 -6.48 18.50
N GLY A 329 11.90 -5.38 19.07
CA GLY A 329 12.83 -4.49 18.38
C GLY A 329 14.09 -5.22 17.90
N ILE A 330 14.67 -6.10 18.73
CA ILE A 330 15.83 -6.92 18.37
C ILE A 330 15.46 -7.88 17.22
N VAL A 331 14.33 -8.58 17.31
CA VAL A 331 13.87 -9.49 16.26
C VAL A 331 13.71 -8.77 14.92
N ILE A 332 13.07 -7.59 14.92
CA ILE A 332 12.89 -6.76 13.72
C ILE A 332 14.24 -6.32 13.15
N LEU A 333 15.16 -5.87 14.01
CA LEU A 333 16.50 -5.42 13.60
C LEU A 333 17.31 -6.56 12.96
N ILE A 334 17.30 -7.75 13.55
CA ILE A 334 17.98 -8.93 13.02
C ILE A 334 17.34 -9.36 11.71
N ALA A 335 16.02 -9.51 11.67
CA ALA A 335 15.29 -9.92 10.47
C ALA A 335 15.54 -8.96 9.30
N ALA A 336 15.46 -7.65 9.52
CA ALA A 336 15.73 -6.65 8.50
C ALA A 336 17.19 -6.71 8.00
N SER A 337 18.15 -6.96 8.90
CA SER A 337 19.56 -7.09 8.56
C SER A 337 19.85 -8.34 7.72
N LEU A 338 19.28 -9.49 8.08
CA LEU A 338 19.40 -10.74 7.31
C LEU A 338 18.75 -10.63 5.93
N LEU A 339 17.55 -10.04 5.85
CA LEU A 339 16.89 -9.79 4.57
C LEU A 339 17.68 -8.84 3.68
N LYS A 340 18.38 -7.86 4.25
CA LYS A 340 19.22 -6.90 3.50
C LYS A 340 20.44 -7.58 2.88
N LEU A 341 21.00 -8.58 3.56
CA LEU A 341 22.06 -9.44 3.01
C LEU A 341 21.52 -10.33 1.88
N LYS A 342 20.35 -10.94 2.07
CA LYS A 342 19.70 -11.80 1.05
C LYS A 342 19.30 -11.04 -0.21
N PHE A 343 18.80 -9.81 -0.08
CA PHE A 343 18.34 -8.97 -1.20
C PHE A 343 19.38 -7.94 -1.68
N LYS A 344 20.68 -8.29 -1.65
CA LYS A 344 21.77 -7.38 -2.02
C LYS A 344 21.65 -6.80 -3.45
N ASN A 345 20.93 -7.45 -4.36
CA ASN A 345 20.81 -7.02 -5.75
C ASN A 345 19.57 -6.15 -6.06
N LYS A 346 18.60 -6.03 -5.14
CA LYS A 346 17.39 -5.21 -5.35
C LYS A 346 17.56 -3.80 -4.80
N LYS A 347 17.72 -2.81 -5.67
CA LYS A 347 17.96 -1.40 -5.30
C LYS A 347 16.77 -0.77 -4.55
N ASP A 348 15.54 -1.19 -4.84
CA ASP A 348 14.33 -0.60 -4.25
C ASP A 348 14.03 -1.11 -2.84
N VAL A 349 14.43 -2.34 -2.53
CA VAL A 349 14.13 -2.99 -1.24
C VAL A 349 15.11 -2.54 -0.16
N LYS A 350 16.35 -2.20 -0.53
CA LYS A 350 17.40 -1.81 0.42
C LYS A 350 17.05 -0.60 1.29
N PRO A 351 16.51 0.51 0.76
CA PRO A 351 16.08 1.65 1.57
C PRO A 351 14.95 1.28 2.53
N ILE A 352 13.98 0.47 2.11
CA ILE A 352 12.87 0.02 2.96
C ILE A 352 13.39 -0.81 4.13
N LEU A 353 14.30 -1.75 3.88
CA LEU A 353 14.94 -2.52 4.95
C LEU A 353 15.79 -1.62 5.85
N GLY A 354 16.45 -0.60 5.30
CA GLY A 354 17.14 0.42 6.08
C GLY A 354 16.20 1.16 7.03
N LEU A 355 15.03 1.60 6.55
CA LEU A 355 13.99 2.21 7.38
C LEU A 355 13.56 1.25 8.50
N VAL A 356 13.25 -0.01 8.19
CA VAL A 356 12.85 -1.00 9.20
C VAL A 356 13.93 -1.22 10.27
N GLN A 357 15.22 -1.19 9.90
CA GLN A 357 16.32 -1.25 10.88
C GLN A 357 16.28 -0.07 11.86
N PHE A 358 16.10 1.16 11.36
CA PHE A 358 15.97 2.34 12.23
C PHE A 358 14.73 2.29 13.12
N LEU A 359 13.60 1.83 12.58
CA LEU A 359 12.38 1.62 13.37
C LEU A 359 12.62 0.59 14.49
N GLY A 360 13.29 -0.53 14.19
CA GLY A 360 13.68 -1.54 15.19
C GLY A 360 14.61 -0.99 16.27
N ILE A 361 15.57 -0.13 15.91
CA ILE A 361 16.42 0.58 16.88
C ILE A 361 15.56 1.49 17.78
N GLY A 362 14.60 2.21 17.21
CA GLY A 362 13.66 3.03 17.96
C GLY A 362 12.87 2.21 18.97
N THR A 363 12.40 1.02 18.57
CA THR A 363 11.74 0.06 19.45
C THR A 363 12.64 -0.44 20.56
N ILE A 364 13.91 -0.73 20.30
CA ILE A 364 14.86 -1.16 21.36
C ILE A 364 15.00 -0.06 22.41
N ILE A 365 15.20 1.20 21.97
CA ILE A 365 15.37 2.35 22.86
C ILE A 365 14.10 2.57 23.68
N MET A 366 12.94 2.65 23.05
CA MET A 366 11.68 2.91 23.77
C MET A 366 11.20 1.73 24.60
N GLY A 367 11.46 0.50 24.16
CA GLY A 367 11.23 -0.72 24.93
C GLY A 367 12.09 -0.81 26.19
N ALA A 368 13.31 -0.26 26.14
CA ALA A 368 14.16 -0.18 27.32
C ALA A 368 13.63 0.86 28.32
N VAL A 369 13.01 1.93 27.84
CA VAL A 369 12.34 2.94 28.67
C VAL A 369 11.05 2.39 29.31
N SER A 370 10.27 1.59 28.59
CA SER A 370 9.09 0.90 29.14
C SER A 370 9.45 -0.29 30.03
N GLY A 371 10.63 -0.88 29.86
CA GLY A 371 11.09 -2.04 30.62
C GLY A 371 10.45 -3.35 30.19
N THR A 372 9.99 -3.47 28.94
CA THR A 372 9.34 -4.68 28.43
C THR A 372 10.27 -5.47 27.51
N LEU A 373 10.35 -6.79 27.72
CA LEU A 373 11.09 -7.73 26.86
C LEU A 373 10.25 -8.98 26.58
N PHE A 374 9.89 -9.20 25.31
CA PHE A 374 9.00 -10.30 24.88
C PHE A 374 7.69 -10.39 25.69
N GLY A 375 7.07 -9.25 25.98
CA GLY A 375 5.84 -9.17 26.79
C GLY A 375 6.04 -9.42 28.29
N VAL A 376 7.28 -9.59 28.75
CA VAL A 376 7.61 -9.68 30.18
C VAL A 376 8.04 -8.30 30.67
N SER A 377 7.40 -7.83 31.74
CA SER A 377 7.85 -6.64 32.46
C SER A 377 9.11 -6.98 33.25
N LEU A 378 10.26 -6.41 32.85
CA LEU A 378 11.54 -6.63 33.51
C LEU A 378 11.55 -6.15 34.98
N GLY A 379 10.63 -5.23 35.33
CA GLY A 379 10.43 -4.76 36.70
C GLY A 379 9.76 -5.78 37.64
N GLU A 380 9.20 -6.87 37.11
CA GLU A 380 8.58 -7.96 37.89
C GLU A 380 9.52 -9.16 38.06
N VAL A 381 10.65 -9.18 37.35
CA VAL A 381 11.65 -10.25 37.45
C VAL A 381 12.53 -10.02 38.68
N GLU A 382 12.53 -10.96 39.62
CA GLU A 382 13.23 -10.88 40.91
C GLU A 382 14.74 -10.59 40.79
N SER A 383 15.36 -11.04 39.68
CA SER A 383 16.79 -10.80 39.38
C SER A 383 17.11 -9.39 38.86
N ILE A 384 16.13 -8.67 38.30
CA ILE A 384 16.28 -7.33 37.69
C ILE A 384 15.52 -6.26 38.49
N GLY A 385 14.76 -6.65 39.52
CA GLY A 385 13.96 -5.75 40.37
C GLY A 385 14.72 -4.59 41.04
N LYS A 386 16.05 -4.67 41.19
CA LYS A 386 16.88 -3.54 41.66
C LYS A 386 16.98 -2.38 40.66
N MET A 387 16.67 -2.64 39.38
CA MET A 387 16.61 -1.65 38.30
C MET A 387 15.18 -1.16 38.02
N LYS A 388 14.20 -1.54 38.85
CA LYS A 388 12.78 -1.19 38.66
C LYS A 388 12.53 0.32 38.64
N ASP A 389 13.32 1.10 39.39
CA ASP A 389 13.23 2.56 39.43
C ASP A 389 13.70 3.25 38.12
N LEU A 390 14.36 2.51 37.21
CA LEU A 390 14.77 3.02 35.90
C LEU A 390 13.66 2.89 34.84
N PHE A 391 12.63 2.10 35.08
CA PHE A 391 11.51 1.89 34.14
C PHE A 391 10.32 2.79 34.47
N LEU A 392 9.62 3.28 33.44
CA LEU A 392 8.46 4.14 33.64
C LEU A 392 7.20 3.32 34.01
N SER A 393 6.45 3.79 35.00
CA SER A 393 5.12 3.24 35.31
C SER A 393 4.09 3.55 34.20
N ASN A 394 2.95 2.87 34.20
CA ASN A 394 1.89 3.11 33.20
C ASN A 394 1.42 4.58 33.19
N ASP A 395 1.27 5.21 34.36
CA ASP A 395 0.89 6.62 34.46
C ASP A 395 1.99 7.55 33.93
N GLN A 396 3.26 7.21 34.19
CA GLN A 396 4.40 7.95 33.67
C GLN A 396 4.54 7.79 32.15
N LEU A 397 4.27 6.60 31.61
CA LEU A 397 4.25 6.35 30.16
C LEU A 397 3.12 7.13 29.48
N LEU A 398 1.93 7.19 30.09
CA LEU A 398 0.83 8.01 29.60
C LEU A 398 1.22 9.49 29.56
N ASN A 399 1.73 10.03 30.67
CA ASN A 399 2.20 11.42 30.75
C ASN A 399 3.34 11.70 29.76
N PHE A 400 4.27 10.76 29.61
CA PHE A 400 5.37 10.84 28.65
C PHE A 400 4.85 10.91 27.21
N SER A 401 3.86 10.09 26.85
CA SER A 401 3.26 10.10 25.50
C SER A 401 2.62 11.46 25.16
N MET A 402 1.88 12.05 26.11
CA MET A 402 1.27 13.37 25.94
C MET A 402 2.33 14.48 25.89
N ALA A 403 3.35 14.40 26.74
CA ALA A 403 4.45 15.38 26.75
C ALA A 403 5.22 15.38 25.42
N LEU A 404 5.55 14.19 24.92
CA LEU A 404 6.25 14.00 23.65
C LEU A 404 5.38 14.44 22.45
N GLY A 405 4.06 14.26 22.51
CA GLY A 405 3.12 14.86 21.56
C GLY A 405 3.07 16.38 21.62
N GLY A 406 3.01 16.97 22.83
CA GLY A 406 3.07 18.41 23.05
C GLY A 406 4.36 19.03 22.49
N VAL A 407 5.51 18.40 22.73
CA VAL A 407 6.80 18.80 22.17
C VAL A 407 6.76 18.78 20.64
N GLN A 408 6.21 17.73 20.03
CA GLN A 408 6.12 17.65 18.57
C GLN A 408 5.17 18.73 17.99
N ILE A 409 4.05 19.02 18.64
CA ILE A 409 3.12 20.07 18.20
C ILE A 409 3.78 21.46 18.28
N ILE A 410 4.44 21.77 19.39
CA ILE A 410 5.19 23.04 19.54
C ILE A 410 6.27 23.14 18.46
N PHE A 411 6.97 22.04 18.19
CA PHE A 411 7.96 21.97 17.13
C PHE A 411 7.35 22.21 15.73
N GLY A 412 6.18 21.64 15.46
CA GLY A 412 5.42 21.90 14.23
C GLY A 412 5.08 23.39 14.08
N ILE A 413 4.52 24.01 15.12
CA ILE A 413 4.18 25.45 15.10
C ILE A 413 5.43 26.32 14.88
N ALA A 414 6.58 25.93 15.46
CA ALA A 414 7.85 26.61 15.23
C ALA A 414 8.31 26.51 13.76
N LEU A 415 8.17 25.34 13.13
CA LEU A 415 8.45 25.19 11.69
C LEU A 415 7.49 26.01 10.84
N ARG A 416 6.21 26.09 11.22
CA ARG A 416 5.23 26.96 10.57
C ARG A 416 5.65 28.43 10.61
N ALA A 417 6.14 28.90 11.77
CA ALA A 417 6.67 30.25 11.92
C ALA A 417 7.85 30.49 10.97
N ILE A 418 8.83 29.58 10.95
CA ILE A 418 10.01 29.67 10.08
C ILE A 418 9.61 29.70 8.59
N ASN A 419 8.64 28.88 8.20
CA ASN A 419 8.14 28.84 6.83
C ASN A 419 7.49 30.17 6.44
N LYS A 420 6.63 30.73 7.29
CA LYS A 420 5.99 32.04 7.07
C LYS A 420 6.99 33.19 7.00
N ILE A 421 8.02 33.21 7.85
CA ILE A 421 9.09 34.22 7.80
C ILE A 421 9.73 34.24 6.41
N LYS A 422 10.06 33.06 5.86
CA LYS A 422 10.70 32.95 4.55
C LYS A 422 9.76 33.31 3.39
N GLN A 423 8.47 33.01 3.48
CA GLN A 423 7.52 33.20 2.39
C GLN A 423 6.93 34.62 2.32
N GLN A 424 6.59 35.20 3.48
CA GLN A 424 5.77 36.41 3.61
C GLN A 424 6.41 37.51 4.48
N GLY A 425 7.47 37.18 5.23
CA GLY A 425 8.19 38.10 6.12
C GLY A 425 7.83 37.91 7.60
N PHE A 426 8.58 38.59 8.48
CA PHE A 426 8.54 38.36 9.93
C PHE A 426 7.19 38.66 10.59
N ILE A 427 6.50 39.72 10.17
CA ILE A 427 5.25 40.17 10.78
C ILE A 427 4.15 39.09 10.69
N PHE A 428 4.15 38.29 9.63
CA PHE A 428 3.20 37.20 9.42
C PHE A 428 3.42 35.99 10.32
N ALA A 429 4.58 35.90 10.98
CA ALA A 429 4.94 34.80 11.88
C ALA A 429 4.73 35.12 13.37
N ILE A 430 4.36 36.37 13.69
CA ILE A 430 4.11 36.81 15.08
C ILE A 430 3.00 35.98 15.75
N PRO A 431 1.87 35.65 15.10
CA PRO A 431 0.83 34.80 15.70
C PRO A 431 1.36 33.43 16.12
N GLU A 432 2.25 32.81 15.35
CA GLU A 432 2.84 31.51 15.66
C GLU A 432 3.71 31.56 16.91
N PHE A 433 4.51 32.62 17.08
CA PHE A 433 5.24 32.84 18.33
C PHE A 433 4.29 33.07 19.51
N GLY A 434 3.16 33.76 19.27
CA GLY A 434 2.07 33.87 20.23
C GLY A 434 1.56 32.49 20.65
N TRP A 435 1.26 31.59 19.70
CA TRP A 435 0.85 30.22 20.01
C TRP A 435 1.87 29.45 20.85
N ILE A 436 3.16 29.52 20.51
CA ILE A 436 4.21 28.85 21.27
C ILE A 436 4.25 29.38 22.71
N LEU A 437 4.25 30.70 22.88
CA LEU A 437 4.24 31.35 24.20
C LEU A 437 2.98 30.99 25.00
N MET A 438 1.82 30.94 24.35
CA MET A 438 0.54 30.56 24.95
C MET A 438 0.60 29.13 25.49
N LEU A 439 1.11 28.17 24.69
CA LEU A 439 1.21 26.77 25.09
C LEU A 439 2.15 26.57 26.27
N PHE A 440 3.32 27.22 26.28
CA PHE A 440 4.23 27.17 27.43
C PHE A 440 3.61 27.79 28.69
N SER A 441 2.89 28.90 28.54
CA SER A 441 2.22 29.57 29.66
C SER A 441 1.12 28.70 30.27
N ILE A 442 0.30 28.05 29.44
CA ILE A 442 -0.74 27.12 29.90
C ILE A 442 -0.12 25.90 30.58
N MET A 443 0.96 25.35 30.01
CA MET A 443 1.66 24.21 30.59
C MET A 443 2.21 24.52 31.99
N ASP A 444 2.83 25.69 32.19
CA ASP A 444 3.30 26.09 33.51
C ASP A 444 2.12 26.36 34.47
N LEU A 445 1.08 27.08 34.05
CA LEU A 445 -0.07 27.38 34.91
C LEU A 445 -0.86 26.15 35.37
N ALA A 446 -1.05 25.18 34.46
CA ALA A 446 -1.86 24.00 34.74
C ALA A 446 -1.07 22.87 35.43
N LEU A 447 0.18 22.62 34.99
CA LEU A 447 0.92 21.40 35.36
C LEU A 447 2.13 21.68 36.27
N ILE A 448 3.05 22.55 35.86
CA ILE A 448 4.37 22.71 36.52
C ILE A 448 4.27 23.63 37.75
N LYS A 449 3.51 24.72 37.62
CA LYS A 449 3.24 25.76 38.64
C LYS A 449 4.51 26.36 39.23
N TYR A 450 5.55 26.56 38.41
CA TYR A 450 6.84 27.06 38.88
C TYR A 450 6.97 28.59 38.76
N MET A 451 6.54 29.19 37.64
CA MET A 451 6.66 30.65 37.39
C MET A 451 5.31 31.33 37.12
N VAL A 452 4.30 31.01 37.94
CA VAL A 452 2.89 31.43 37.74
C VAL A 452 2.71 32.93 37.40
N PRO A 453 3.31 33.91 38.11
CA PRO A 453 3.11 35.32 37.79
C PRO A 453 3.66 35.72 36.41
N VAL A 454 4.79 35.14 36.01
CA VAL A 454 5.41 35.38 34.70
C VAL A 454 4.56 34.77 33.59
N SER A 455 4.09 33.53 33.81
CA SER A 455 3.25 32.79 32.88
C SER A 455 1.88 33.45 32.67
N GLN A 456 1.32 34.10 33.68
CA GLN A 456 0.09 34.90 33.51
C GLN A 456 0.30 36.11 32.59
N ILE A 457 1.38 36.86 32.78
CA ILE A 457 1.72 38.01 31.93
C ILE A 457 2.01 37.54 30.50
N ALA A 458 2.78 36.47 30.36
CA ALA A 458 3.10 35.86 29.06
C ALA A 458 1.84 35.39 28.32
N LEU A 459 0.84 34.86 29.03
CA LEU A 459 -0.44 34.48 28.45
C LEU A 459 -1.17 35.68 27.84
N TYR A 460 -1.26 36.82 28.53
CA TYR A 460 -1.89 38.02 27.97
C TYR A 460 -1.14 38.57 26.75
N ILE A 461 0.19 38.56 26.80
CA ILE A 461 1.03 38.94 25.66
C ILE A 461 0.77 38.02 24.47
N SER A 462 0.70 36.71 24.70
CA SER A 462 0.47 35.72 23.65
C SER A 462 -0.88 35.90 22.94
N ILE A 463 -1.93 36.21 23.70
CA ILE A 463 -3.27 36.52 23.17
C ILE A 463 -3.20 37.79 22.32
N GLY A 464 -2.51 38.84 22.80
CA GLY A 464 -2.30 40.07 22.04
C GLY A 464 -1.59 39.81 20.70
N MET A 465 -0.53 39.00 20.70
CA MET A 465 0.20 38.64 19.49
C MET A 465 -0.69 37.92 18.46
N ILE A 466 -1.55 37.01 18.90
CA ILE A 466 -2.46 36.28 18.00
C ILE A 466 -3.55 37.21 17.47
N VAL A 467 -4.19 37.99 18.35
CA VAL A 467 -5.36 38.82 17.99
C VAL A 467 -4.98 39.97 17.07
N PHE A 468 -3.88 40.67 17.34
CA PHE A 468 -3.52 41.87 16.57
C PHE A 468 -2.75 41.58 15.28
N PHE A 469 -2.05 40.44 15.20
CA PHE A 469 -1.17 40.12 14.05
C PHE A 469 -1.65 38.97 13.16
N SER A 470 -2.86 38.43 13.36
CA SER A 470 -3.41 37.36 12.51
C SER A 470 -3.63 37.78 11.04
N ASN A 471 -3.84 39.08 10.79
CA ASN A 471 -3.91 39.63 9.44
C ASN A 471 -3.16 40.98 9.30
N PRO A 472 -1.83 40.97 9.16
CA PRO A 472 -1.02 42.20 9.14
C PRO A 472 -1.31 43.15 7.97
N LYS A 473 -1.93 42.66 6.89
CA LYS A 473 -2.26 43.44 5.68
C LYS A 473 -3.71 43.92 5.63
N GLY A 474 -4.58 43.45 6.53
CA GLY A 474 -6.00 43.79 6.55
C GLY A 474 -6.32 45.00 7.43
N ASN A 475 -7.59 45.41 7.42
CA ASN A 475 -8.10 46.43 8.35
C ASN A 475 -7.98 45.95 9.81
N PHE A 476 -7.75 46.87 10.74
CA PHE A 476 -7.59 46.58 12.18
C PHE A 476 -8.70 45.68 12.75
N PHE A 477 -9.97 45.95 12.43
CA PHE A 477 -11.10 45.12 12.87
C PHE A 477 -11.10 43.71 12.26
N ALA A 478 -10.63 43.56 11.02
CA ALA A 478 -10.52 42.25 10.37
C ALA A 478 -9.39 41.42 10.98
N ALA A 479 -8.30 42.05 11.41
CA ALA A 479 -7.23 41.37 12.16
C ALA A 479 -7.73 40.84 13.50
N ILE A 480 -8.47 41.65 14.26
CA ILE A 480 -9.07 41.23 15.54
C ILE A 480 -10.07 40.09 15.33
N GLY A 481 -10.99 40.21 14.36
CA GLY A 481 -11.99 39.17 14.09
C GLY A 481 -11.36 37.83 13.72
N LYS A 482 -10.37 37.85 12.83
CA LYS A 482 -9.63 36.64 12.45
C LYS A 482 -8.81 36.09 13.61
N GLY A 483 -8.18 36.95 14.41
CA GLY A 483 -7.37 36.52 15.55
C GLY A 483 -8.20 35.90 16.68
N ILE A 484 -9.42 36.40 16.95
CA ILE A 484 -10.37 35.75 17.87
C ILE A 484 -10.80 34.38 17.32
N TRP A 485 -11.06 34.30 16.02
CA TRP A 485 -11.35 33.02 15.37
C TRP A 485 -10.18 32.04 15.47
N ASP A 486 -8.95 32.50 15.24
CA ASP A 486 -7.76 31.67 15.37
C ASP A 486 -7.62 31.13 16.80
N LEU A 487 -7.88 31.95 17.84
CA LEU A 487 -7.86 31.51 19.24
C LEU A 487 -8.82 30.35 19.52
N TYR A 488 -9.95 30.25 18.80
CA TYR A 488 -10.84 29.09 18.92
C TYR A 488 -10.14 27.76 18.55
N GLY A 489 -9.10 27.83 17.72
CA GLY A 489 -8.23 26.71 17.36
C GLY A 489 -7.50 26.05 18.52
N ILE A 490 -7.48 26.66 19.72
CA ILE A 490 -6.90 26.04 20.93
C ILE A 490 -7.57 24.71 21.28
N THR A 491 -8.88 24.61 21.03
CA THR A 491 -9.64 23.38 21.22
C THR A 491 -9.11 22.24 20.35
N GLY A 492 -8.72 22.58 19.11
CA GLY A 492 -8.08 21.66 18.17
C GLY A 492 -6.71 21.21 18.66
N ILE A 493 -5.87 22.11 19.15
CA ILE A 493 -4.54 21.76 19.69
C ILE A 493 -4.65 20.83 20.90
N PHE A 494 -5.62 21.08 21.79
CA PHE A 494 -5.88 20.18 22.91
C PHE A 494 -6.28 18.77 22.46
N GLY A 495 -7.17 18.67 21.46
CA GLY A 495 -7.53 17.40 20.83
C GLY A 495 -6.34 16.70 20.14
N ASP A 496 -5.45 17.48 19.51
CA ASP A 496 -4.23 16.97 18.89
C ASP A 496 -3.29 16.39 19.97
N VAL A 497 -3.08 17.06 21.11
CA VAL A 497 -2.26 16.54 22.24
C VAL A 497 -2.86 15.25 22.81
N LEU A 498 -4.17 15.23 23.06
CA LEU A 498 -4.85 14.04 23.57
C LEU A 498 -4.76 12.84 22.60
N SER A 499 -4.64 13.09 21.29
CA SER A 499 -4.50 12.03 20.31
C SER A 499 -3.22 11.20 20.48
N TYR A 500 -2.20 11.72 21.18
CA TYR A 500 -0.95 11.01 21.49
C TYR A 500 -1.10 9.96 22.59
N ILE A 501 -2.20 9.96 23.35
CA ILE A 501 -2.56 8.86 24.26
C ILE A 501 -2.59 7.52 23.52
N ARG A 502 -2.88 7.55 22.21
CA ARG A 502 -2.85 6.38 21.34
C ARG A 502 -1.49 5.68 21.32
N LEU A 503 -0.40 6.43 21.39
CA LEU A 503 0.96 5.87 21.45
C LEU A 503 1.11 4.94 22.66
N PHE A 504 0.60 5.39 23.81
CA PHE A 504 0.61 4.63 25.06
C PHE A 504 -0.30 3.41 24.99
N ALA A 505 -1.55 3.59 24.54
CA ALA A 505 -2.54 2.52 24.49
C ALA A 505 -2.08 1.32 23.64
N LEU A 506 -1.39 1.58 22.52
CA LEU A 506 -0.84 0.53 21.65
C LEU A 506 0.35 -0.19 22.29
N GLY A 507 1.26 0.54 22.92
CA GLY A 507 2.41 -0.05 23.62
C GLY A 507 1.99 -0.97 24.76
N VAL A 508 1.01 -0.53 25.55
CA VAL A 508 0.41 -1.35 26.62
C VAL A 508 -0.32 -2.56 26.05
N SER A 509 -1.10 -2.40 24.98
CA SER A 509 -1.79 -3.52 24.33
C SER A 509 -0.83 -4.59 23.81
N SER A 510 0.25 -4.18 23.13
CA SER A 510 1.32 -5.07 22.67
C SER A 510 1.95 -5.86 23.83
N SER A 511 2.23 -5.16 24.93
CA SER A 511 2.83 -5.76 26.14
C SER A 511 1.88 -6.75 26.80
N ILE A 512 0.60 -6.39 26.99
CA ILE A 512 -0.44 -7.27 27.55
C ILE A 512 -0.63 -8.51 26.67
N LEU A 513 -0.70 -8.35 25.36
CA LEU A 513 -0.86 -9.49 24.45
C LEU A 513 0.35 -10.43 24.54
N GLY A 514 1.56 -9.89 24.64
CA GLY A 514 2.78 -10.68 24.88
C GLY A 514 2.72 -11.44 26.21
N PHE A 515 2.28 -10.78 27.28
CA PHE A 515 2.07 -11.42 28.58
C PHE A 515 1.04 -12.56 28.52
N VAL A 516 -0.09 -12.37 27.83
CA VAL A 516 -1.11 -13.42 27.65
C VAL A 516 -0.53 -14.61 26.89
N ILE A 517 0.22 -14.38 25.82
CA ILE A 517 0.90 -15.45 25.06
C ILE A 517 1.85 -16.24 25.96
N ASN A 518 2.68 -15.55 26.76
CA ASN A 518 3.60 -16.18 27.71
C ASN A 518 2.85 -17.03 28.74
N SER A 519 1.75 -16.49 29.28
CA SER A 519 0.92 -17.14 30.29
C SER A 519 0.24 -18.40 29.74
N MET A 520 -0.27 -18.34 28.50
CA MET A 520 -0.86 -19.49 27.82
C MET A 520 0.20 -20.56 27.51
N ALA A 521 1.39 -20.15 27.06
CA ALA A 521 2.50 -21.08 26.81
C ALA A 521 2.89 -21.81 28.10
N LEU A 522 3.15 -21.08 29.19
CA LEU A 522 3.54 -21.65 30.48
C LEU A 522 2.51 -22.65 31.02
N GLN A 523 1.22 -22.36 30.87
CA GLN A 523 0.15 -23.30 31.22
C GLN A 523 0.20 -24.59 30.39
N ALA A 524 0.45 -24.48 29.08
CA ALA A 524 0.56 -25.63 28.19
C ALA A 524 1.75 -26.55 28.54
N LYS A 525 2.83 -26.01 29.10
CA LYS A 525 4.00 -26.78 29.57
C LYS A 525 3.64 -27.79 30.67
N GLY A 526 2.55 -27.58 31.41
CA GLY A 526 2.08 -28.49 32.47
C GLY A 526 1.55 -29.83 31.96
N ILE A 527 1.33 -30.00 30.65
CA ILE A 527 0.81 -31.23 30.05
C ILE A 527 1.98 -32.23 29.81
N PRO A 528 1.95 -33.45 30.37
CA PRO A 528 3.00 -34.45 30.16
C PRO A 528 3.20 -34.79 28.67
N TYR A 529 4.46 -34.94 28.25
CA TYR A 529 4.93 -35.31 26.89
C TYR A 529 4.58 -34.33 25.75
N ILE A 530 3.32 -33.92 25.59
CA ILE A 530 2.85 -33.05 24.50
C ILE A 530 3.04 -31.56 24.83
N GLY A 531 3.10 -31.20 26.12
CA GLY A 531 3.14 -29.81 26.58
C GLY A 531 4.34 -29.00 26.10
N TYR A 532 5.51 -29.64 25.91
CA TYR A 532 6.70 -28.95 25.38
C TYR A 532 6.53 -28.53 23.92
N GLY A 533 5.88 -29.35 23.09
CA GLY A 533 5.61 -29.01 21.68
C GLY A 533 4.61 -27.86 21.57
N ILE A 534 3.54 -27.92 22.36
CA ILE A 534 2.52 -26.86 22.41
C ILE A 534 3.11 -25.56 22.99
N PHE A 535 3.98 -25.62 23.99
CA PHE A 535 4.70 -24.47 24.54
C PHE A 535 5.51 -23.73 23.47
N ILE A 536 6.33 -24.45 22.70
CA ILE A 536 7.14 -23.86 21.62
C ILE A 536 6.23 -23.27 20.54
N LEU A 537 5.14 -23.97 20.19
CA LEU A 537 4.17 -23.50 19.21
C LEU A 537 3.55 -22.15 19.62
N PHE A 538 3.08 -22.02 20.87
CA PHE A 538 2.51 -20.78 21.37
C PHE A 538 3.52 -19.64 21.40
N LEU A 539 4.78 -19.89 21.81
CA LEU A 539 5.80 -18.85 21.78
C LEU A 539 6.10 -18.40 20.34
N VAL A 540 6.36 -19.32 19.43
CA VAL A 540 6.74 -18.97 18.05
C VAL A 540 5.57 -18.32 17.32
N LEU A 541 4.40 -18.98 17.26
CA LEU A 541 3.25 -18.44 16.53
C LEU A 541 2.64 -17.24 17.24
N GLY A 542 2.51 -17.29 18.56
CA GLY A 542 1.94 -16.20 19.35
C GLY A 542 2.77 -14.93 19.25
N HIS A 543 4.08 -14.99 19.53
CA HIS A 543 4.92 -13.79 19.41
C HIS A 543 5.09 -13.33 17.97
N THR A 544 5.13 -14.25 16.98
CA THR A 544 5.12 -13.82 15.57
C THR A 544 3.83 -13.07 15.25
N GLY A 545 2.68 -13.57 15.69
CA GLY A 545 1.38 -12.89 15.53
C GLY A 545 1.34 -11.53 16.22
N ASN A 546 1.82 -11.44 17.47
CA ASN A 546 1.89 -10.18 18.18
C ASN A 546 2.83 -9.18 17.48
N ILE A 547 4.03 -9.60 17.07
CA ILE A 547 4.96 -8.74 16.34
C ILE A 547 4.31 -8.19 15.06
N LEU A 548 3.63 -9.03 14.27
CA LEU A 548 2.99 -8.59 13.03
C LEU A 548 1.86 -7.59 13.28
N LEU A 549 0.95 -7.91 14.20
CA LEU A 549 -0.20 -7.06 14.52
C LEU A 549 0.24 -5.74 15.16
N SER A 550 1.12 -5.81 16.15
CA SER A 550 1.62 -4.64 16.88
C SER A 550 2.53 -3.78 16.02
N SER A 551 3.33 -4.35 15.12
CA SER A 551 4.13 -3.56 14.16
C SER A 551 3.26 -2.82 13.15
N LEU A 552 2.18 -3.42 12.67
CA LEU A 552 1.24 -2.75 11.75
C LEU A 552 0.56 -1.57 12.46
N GLY A 553 0.05 -1.77 13.68
CA GLY A 553 -0.52 -0.70 14.50
C GLY A 553 0.51 0.41 14.81
N SER A 554 1.73 0.00 15.16
CA SER A 554 2.87 0.90 15.43
C SER A 554 3.35 1.65 14.20
N PHE A 555 3.00 1.24 12.99
CA PHE A 555 3.30 1.98 11.76
C PHE A 555 2.17 2.95 11.39
N VAL A 556 0.93 2.47 11.38
CA VAL A 556 -0.25 3.24 10.93
C VAL A 556 -0.57 4.40 11.88
N HIS A 557 -0.46 4.19 13.19
CA HIS A 557 -0.86 5.23 14.14
C HIS A 557 0.13 6.40 14.24
N PRO A 558 1.46 6.20 14.26
CA PRO A 558 2.42 7.28 14.11
C PRO A 558 2.36 7.99 12.75
N MET A 559 2.01 7.27 11.68
CA MET A 559 1.75 7.89 10.38
C MET A 559 0.58 8.85 10.45
N ARG A 560 -0.53 8.45 11.09
CA ARG A 560 -1.65 9.34 11.37
C ARG A 560 -1.21 10.56 12.17
N LEU A 561 -0.51 10.35 13.30
CA LEU A 561 0.04 11.43 14.14
C LEU A 561 0.90 12.42 13.34
N THR A 562 1.66 11.92 12.37
CA THR A 562 2.49 12.75 11.51
C THR A 562 1.64 13.58 10.54
N PHE A 563 0.63 12.98 9.90
CA PHE A 563 -0.14 13.63 8.83
C PHE A 563 -1.28 14.52 9.34
N VAL A 564 -1.97 14.10 10.39
CA VAL A 564 -3.17 14.80 10.87
C VAL A 564 -2.81 15.79 11.97
N GLU A 565 -1.86 15.45 12.85
CA GLU A 565 -1.48 16.28 13.98
C GLU A 565 -0.23 17.12 13.65
N PHE A 566 0.90 16.53 13.24
CA PHE A 566 2.13 17.28 12.98
C PHE A 566 2.07 18.16 11.73
N TYR A 567 1.67 17.64 10.55
CA TYR A 567 1.61 18.41 9.29
C TYR A 567 0.63 19.58 9.37
N LYS A 568 -0.55 19.35 9.96
CA LYS A 568 -1.55 20.40 10.25
C LYS A 568 -0.96 21.51 11.10
N ASN A 569 -0.29 21.17 12.21
CA ASN A 569 0.31 22.16 13.10
C ASN A 569 1.55 22.84 12.49
N ALA A 570 2.27 22.15 11.60
CA ALA A 570 3.36 22.69 10.80
C ALA A 570 2.91 23.58 9.64
N GLY A 571 1.60 23.63 9.35
CA GLY A 571 1.05 24.44 8.25
C GLY A 571 1.43 23.92 6.88
N PHE A 572 1.43 22.60 6.71
CA PHE A 572 1.68 21.92 5.44
C PHE A 572 0.40 21.82 4.61
N GLU A 573 0.38 22.45 3.45
CA GLU A 573 -0.70 22.39 2.46
C GLU A 573 -0.48 21.24 1.47
N GLY A 574 0.78 21.01 1.07
CA GLY A 574 1.16 19.95 0.14
C GLY A 574 0.73 20.22 -1.31
N GLY A 575 0.51 19.14 -2.07
CA GLY A 575 0.05 19.21 -3.47
C GLY A 575 1.14 19.51 -4.51
N GLY A 576 2.42 19.41 -4.15
CA GLY A 576 3.54 19.58 -5.08
C GLY A 576 3.60 18.47 -6.14
N LYS A 577 4.12 18.80 -7.34
CA LYS A 577 4.40 17.83 -8.40
C LYS A 577 5.82 17.29 -8.24
N GLU A 578 6.03 15.98 -8.23
CA GLU A 578 7.39 15.41 -8.23
C GLU A 578 8.11 15.70 -9.55
N TYR A 579 9.39 16.07 -9.47
CA TYR A 579 10.25 16.30 -10.62
C TYR A 579 10.58 14.99 -11.36
N LYS A 580 10.04 14.88 -12.58
CA LYS A 580 10.17 13.72 -13.46
C LYS A 580 10.82 14.17 -14.76
N PRO A 581 12.16 14.19 -14.83
CA PRO A 581 12.85 14.63 -16.03
C PRO A 581 12.62 13.62 -17.16
N PHE A 582 12.40 14.13 -18.36
CA PHE A 582 12.33 13.40 -19.62
C PHE A 582 13.69 12.76 -19.90
N SER A 583 13.79 11.44 -19.72
CA SER A 583 15.05 10.72 -19.80
C SER A 583 14.91 9.33 -20.40
N ASN A 584 15.94 8.88 -21.10
CA ASN A 584 16.05 7.50 -21.58
C ASN A 584 16.30 6.47 -20.47
N LYS A 585 16.68 6.91 -19.26
CA LYS A 585 16.87 6.05 -18.09
C LYS A 585 15.58 6.01 -17.29
N ILE A 586 14.85 4.90 -17.38
CA ILE A 586 13.69 4.64 -16.52
C ILE A 586 14.20 4.37 -15.10
N LYS A 587 13.68 5.14 -14.13
CA LYS A 587 14.07 5.09 -12.72
C LYS A 587 13.52 3.87 -12.00
#